data_AF-A0A5B0X5S1-F1
#
_entry.id   AF-A0A5B0X5S1-F1
#
_cell.length_a   1.000
_cell.length_b   1.000
_cell.length_c   1.000
_cell.angle_alpha   90.00
_cell.angle_beta   90.00
_cell.angle_gamma   90.00
#
_symmetry.space_group_name_H-M   'P 1'
#
loop_
_entity.id
_entity.type
_entity.pdbx_description
1 polymer ?
#
loop_
_entity_poly.entity_id
_entity_poly.type
_entity_poly.pdbx_seq_one_letter_code
_entity_poly.pdbx_strand_id
1 'polypeptide(L)'
;MPIPLLAPVAVGAAEYVASACAGVLIAVGIVEASKEKPVEDDEHIHRKKMDFVISPEITDEDRNIVWSAEAHADFWEDDDLGDESVDTSAVQAKAQSKAEECEKTESTKECKACLAIPVTSEKYRKVSRWSAITINYQRFIAQTKYDPTIQMIQEFQCLKVTFDGWRPAYCLFLEAKARYDQFFDSEGKPKSWWRGRISGKNQADRQQAVCDVLDKTPHVEWHFLQPVSYGYFKMLFIEHKNISVYYTPCKGLT
;
A
#
# COMPACT_ATOMS: atom_id res chain seq x y z
N MET A 1 52.91 25.21 65.26
CA MET A 1 53.47 23.91 65.72
C MET A 1 52.63 22.80 65.07
N PRO A 2 53.21 21.64 64.67
CA PRO A 2 53.67 21.39 63.30
C PRO A 2 53.12 20.09 62.64
N ILE A 3 53.53 19.88 61.39
CA ILE A 3 53.40 18.70 60.50
C ILE A 3 54.22 17.50 61.06
N PRO A 4 53.86 16.24 60.77
CA PRO A 4 54.55 15.43 59.72
C PRO A 4 53.56 14.61 58.86
N LEU A 5 53.60 14.57 57.51
CA LEU A 5 54.51 13.86 56.59
C LEU A 5 54.74 12.37 56.92
N LEU A 6 54.18 11.46 56.09
CA LEU A 6 54.89 10.40 55.33
C LEU A 6 53.91 9.44 54.62
N ALA A 7 54.16 9.23 53.33
CA ALA A 7 53.59 8.21 52.41
C ALA A 7 54.20 6.79 52.70
N PRO A 8 54.10 5.68 51.90
CA PRO A 8 53.67 5.56 50.48
C PRO A 8 53.09 4.19 49.96
N VAL A 9 52.91 4.09 48.62
CA VAL A 9 53.00 2.92 47.66
C VAL A 9 51.89 1.84 47.74
N ALA A 10 51.21 1.39 46.65
CA ALA A 10 51.68 0.69 45.42
C ALA A 10 50.59 0.76 44.30
N VAL A 11 50.88 1.11 43.03
CA VAL A 11 51.44 0.34 41.88
C VAL A 11 50.38 -0.38 41.01
N GLY A 12 50.44 -0.14 39.70
CA GLY A 12 49.85 -0.93 38.60
C GLY A 12 49.35 -0.07 37.43
N ALA A 13 50.23 0.50 36.59
CA ALA A 13 50.70 -0.01 35.27
C ALA A 13 49.69 0.29 34.12
N ALA A 14 49.99 1.25 33.23
CA ALA A 14 50.74 1.10 31.96
C ALA A 14 49.77 0.71 30.80
N GLU A 15 49.79 1.24 29.58
CA GLU A 15 50.78 2.02 28.83
C GLU A 15 50.13 2.64 27.57
N TYR A 16 50.75 3.69 27.05
CA TYR A 16 50.46 4.42 25.80
C TYR A 16 51.22 3.79 24.62
N VAL A 17 50.73 3.89 23.37
CA VAL A 17 51.59 4.18 22.20
C VAL A 17 50.79 4.89 21.08
N ALA A 18 51.29 6.04 20.64
CA ALA A 18 50.98 6.71 19.38
C ALA A 18 51.99 6.30 18.30
N SER A 19 51.59 6.24 17.02
CA SER A 19 52.57 6.39 15.93
C SER A 19 51.89 6.80 14.62
N ALA A 20 52.34 7.92 14.07
CA ALA A 20 51.99 8.43 12.75
C ALA A 20 53.12 8.08 11.77
N CYS A 21 52.79 7.64 10.55
CA CYS A 21 53.75 7.61 9.44
C CYS A 21 53.03 7.93 8.13
N ALA A 22 53.42 9.07 7.53
CA ALA A 22 53.36 9.29 6.09
C ALA A 22 54.66 8.77 5.46
N GLY A 23 54.59 8.17 4.27
CA GLY A 23 55.75 7.73 3.52
C GLY A 23 55.41 6.81 2.34
N VAL A 24 55.43 7.38 1.13
CA VAL A 24 55.32 6.71 -0.17
C VAL A 24 56.58 5.88 -0.45
N LEU A 25 56.45 4.70 -1.09
CA LEU A 25 57.33 4.25 -2.19
C LEU A 25 56.74 3.01 -2.91
N ILE A 26 57.08 2.92 -4.19
CA ILE A 26 56.48 2.16 -5.30
C ILE A 26 57.02 0.71 -5.36
N ALA A 27 56.18 -0.26 -5.73
CA ALA A 27 56.62 -1.50 -6.37
C ALA A 27 55.58 -2.04 -7.37
N VAL A 28 56.01 -2.24 -8.62
CA VAL A 28 55.31 -2.91 -9.71
C VAL A 28 55.42 -4.44 -9.52
N GLY A 29 54.32 -5.16 -9.70
CA GLY A 29 54.31 -6.62 -9.74
C GLY A 29 52.99 -7.18 -10.27
N ILE A 30 53.02 -7.74 -11.48
CA ILE A 30 51.95 -8.53 -12.09
C ILE A 30 52.04 -9.94 -11.49
N VAL A 31 50.95 -10.48 -10.92
CA VAL A 31 50.71 -11.93 -10.79
C VAL A 31 49.21 -12.22 -10.91
N GLU A 32 48.94 -13.26 -11.68
CA GLU A 32 47.65 -13.80 -12.09
C GLU A 32 46.77 -14.37 -10.96
N ALA A 33 45.48 -14.36 -11.28
CA ALA A 33 44.39 -15.24 -10.86
C ALA A 33 44.68 -16.34 -9.83
N SER A 34 43.92 -16.31 -8.73
CA SER A 34 43.36 -17.49 -8.06
C SER A 34 42.26 -17.08 -7.07
N LYS A 35 41.24 -17.95 -6.96
CA LYS A 35 40.16 -18.03 -5.94
C LYS A 35 38.89 -17.24 -6.27
N GLU A 36 37.81 -17.91 -6.67
CA GLU A 36 36.86 -18.73 -5.90
C GLU A 36 35.53 -17.94 -5.77
N LYS A 37 34.47 -18.57 -6.29
CA LYS A 37 33.02 -18.32 -6.22
C LYS A 37 32.53 -17.08 -5.42
N PRO A 38 31.62 -16.28 -6.00
CA PRO A 38 30.56 -15.64 -5.24
C PRO A 38 29.29 -16.51 -5.29
N VAL A 39 28.88 -16.98 -4.11
CA VAL A 39 27.45 -17.09 -3.78
C VAL A 39 27.01 -15.64 -3.66
N GLU A 40 26.23 -15.15 -4.63
CA GLU A 40 25.68 -13.81 -4.59
C GLU A 40 24.20 -13.89 -4.19
N ASP A 41 23.95 -13.24 -3.07
CA ASP A 41 22.70 -13.01 -2.38
C ASP A 41 21.65 -12.33 -3.27
N ASP A 42 20.39 -12.63 -2.91
CA ASP A 42 19.17 -12.18 -3.55
C ASP A 42 19.20 -10.73 -4.01
N GLU A 43 18.99 -10.61 -5.32
CA GLU A 43 18.92 -9.40 -6.12
C GLU A 43 17.95 -8.39 -5.48
N HIS A 44 18.53 -7.43 -4.78
CA HIS A 44 17.90 -6.17 -4.43
C HIS A 44 17.52 -5.48 -5.74
N ILE A 45 16.33 -5.79 -6.26
CA ILE A 45 15.80 -5.24 -7.51
C ILE A 45 15.76 -3.72 -7.36
N HIS A 46 16.77 -3.07 -7.95
CA HIS A 46 16.71 -1.68 -8.39
C HIS A 46 15.59 -1.55 -9.43
N ARG A 47 14.35 -1.53 -8.95
CA ARG A 47 13.17 -1.29 -9.77
C ARG A 47 13.17 0.18 -10.14
N LYS A 48 13.87 0.49 -11.23
CA LYS A 48 13.71 1.76 -11.95
C LYS A 48 12.21 2.01 -12.09
N LYS A 49 11.80 3.21 -11.68
CA LYS A 49 10.48 3.80 -11.86
C LYS A 49 10.13 3.73 -13.36
N MET A 50 9.55 2.61 -13.78
CA MET A 50 9.01 2.44 -15.13
C MET A 50 7.81 3.36 -15.28
N ASP A 51 7.68 3.96 -16.45
CA ASP A 51 6.67 4.98 -16.74
C ASP A 51 5.27 4.33 -16.77
N PHE A 52 4.67 4.23 -15.59
CA PHE A 52 3.30 3.77 -15.46
C PHE A 52 2.36 4.72 -16.21
N VAL A 53 1.56 4.17 -17.11
CA VAL A 53 0.65 4.94 -17.96
C VAL A 53 -0.60 5.31 -17.15
N ILE A 54 -0.83 6.62 -16.96
CA ILE A 54 -2.15 7.15 -16.62
C ILE A 54 -2.93 7.25 -17.93
N SER A 55 -3.84 6.29 -18.14
CA SER A 55 -4.74 6.11 -19.31
C SER A 55 -4.13 5.70 -20.67
N PRO A 56 -4.59 4.56 -21.21
CA PRO A 56 -4.95 4.42 -22.60
C PRO A 56 -6.46 4.18 -22.76
N GLU A 57 -6.96 4.45 -23.96
CA GLU A 57 -8.28 4.04 -24.43
C GLU A 57 -8.48 2.52 -24.32
N ILE A 58 -9.70 2.11 -24.00
CA ILE A 58 -10.12 0.72 -23.82
C ILE A 58 -10.21 0.04 -25.19
N THR A 59 -9.46 -1.05 -25.40
CA THR A 59 -9.54 -1.85 -26.63
C THR A 59 -10.73 -2.82 -26.60
N ASP A 60 -11.15 -3.33 -27.75
CA ASP A 60 -12.27 -4.27 -27.82
C ASP A 60 -11.89 -5.68 -27.34
N GLU A 61 -10.60 -6.01 -27.35
CA GLU A 61 -10.05 -7.23 -26.75
C GLU A 61 -10.16 -7.21 -25.22
N ASP A 62 -9.95 -6.04 -24.60
CA ASP A 62 -10.15 -5.82 -23.16
C ASP A 62 -11.62 -6.01 -22.74
N ARG A 63 -12.57 -5.71 -23.63
CA ARG A 63 -14.01 -5.91 -23.38
C ARG A 63 -14.43 -7.39 -23.45
N ASN A 64 -13.65 -8.24 -24.11
CA ASN A 64 -14.09 -9.58 -24.55
C ASN A 64 -13.49 -10.77 -23.78
N ILE A 65 -12.79 -10.54 -22.66
CA ILE A 65 -12.46 -11.64 -21.74
C ILE A 65 -13.76 -12.07 -21.02
N VAL A 66 -14.41 -13.09 -21.58
CA VAL A 66 -15.54 -13.80 -20.98
C VAL A 66 -15.00 -14.65 -19.85
N TRP A 67 -15.25 -14.18 -18.63
CA TRP A 67 -14.89 -14.85 -17.40
C TRP A 67 -16.09 -15.68 -16.94
N SER A 68 -15.95 -17.00 -16.75
CA SER A 68 -17.06 -17.79 -16.21
C SER A 68 -17.22 -17.50 -14.72
N ALA A 69 -18.41 -17.02 -14.35
CA ALA A 69 -18.74 -16.63 -12.97
C ALA A 69 -18.60 -17.81 -11.98
N GLU A 70 -18.79 -19.04 -12.44
CA GLU A 70 -18.73 -20.26 -11.63
C GLU A 70 -17.30 -20.72 -11.31
N ALA A 71 -16.34 -20.53 -12.23
CA ALA A 71 -14.94 -20.89 -11.98
C ALA A 71 -14.23 -19.92 -11.02
N HIS A 72 -14.91 -18.82 -10.64
CA HIS A 72 -14.35 -17.71 -9.86
C HIS A 72 -15.32 -17.23 -8.77
N ALA A 73 -16.24 -18.10 -8.36
CA ALA A 73 -17.19 -17.86 -7.29
C ALA A 73 -16.56 -17.50 -5.93
N ASP A 74 -15.34 -18.00 -5.70
CA ASP A 74 -14.53 -17.74 -4.52
C ASP A 74 -13.52 -16.59 -4.73
N PHE A 75 -13.56 -15.90 -5.87
CA PHE A 75 -12.63 -14.82 -6.19
C PHE A 75 -13.21 -13.47 -5.76
N TRP A 76 -12.84 -13.04 -4.57
CA TRP A 76 -12.79 -11.61 -4.24
C TRP A 76 -11.39 -11.11 -4.59
N GLU A 77 -11.28 -9.94 -5.22
CA GLU A 77 -10.01 -9.43 -5.73
C GLU A 77 -8.91 -9.37 -4.66
N ASP A 78 -9.30 -9.22 -3.38
CA ASP A 78 -8.44 -9.17 -2.19
C ASP A 78 -8.26 -10.49 -1.42
N ASP A 79 -8.88 -11.60 -1.85
CA ASP A 79 -8.73 -12.90 -1.17
C ASP A 79 -7.35 -13.55 -1.43
N ASP A 80 -6.53 -12.98 -2.34
CA ASP A 80 -5.13 -13.37 -2.57
C ASP A 80 -4.15 -12.73 -1.53
N LEU A 81 -4.64 -11.92 -0.59
CA LEU A 81 -3.83 -11.30 0.46
C LEU A 81 -3.90 -12.09 1.77
N GLY A 82 -2.75 -12.57 2.26
CA GLY A 82 -2.67 -13.28 3.53
C GLY A 82 -3.30 -12.49 4.70
N ASP A 83 -3.95 -13.22 5.62
CA ASP A 83 -4.57 -12.69 6.84
C ASP A 83 -3.51 -12.18 7.83
N GLU A 84 -2.89 -11.05 7.52
CA GLU A 84 -2.01 -10.38 8.46
C GLU A 84 -2.81 -9.41 9.33
N SER A 85 -2.93 -9.76 10.61
CA SER A 85 -3.53 -8.90 11.62
C SER A 85 -2.81 -7.55 11.74
N VAL A 86 -3.60 -6.51 11.99
CA VAL A 86 -3.16 -5.13 12.17
C VAL A 86 -2.37 -5.05 13.47
N ASP A 87 -1.05 -4.89 13.37
CA ASP A 87 -0.21 -4.56 14.54
C ASP A 87 -0.23 -3.04 14.71
N THR A 88 -0.97 -2.59 15.71
CA THR A 88 -1.21 -1.17 16.00
C THR A 88 -0.05 -0.50 16.74
N SER A 89 1.03 -1.22 17.06
CA SER A 89 2.08 -0.74 17.97
C SER A 89 3.11 0.23 17.34
N ALA A 90 3.10 0.44 16.02
CA ALA A 90 4.08 1.29 15.32
C ALA A 90 3.58 2.70 14.91
N VAL A 91 2.31 3.05 15.18
CA VAL A 91 1.67 4.23 14.57
C VAL A 91 2.07 5.57 15.23
N GLN A 92 2.66 5.55 16.44
CA GLN A 92 2.92 6.78 17.19
C GLN A 92 4.21 7.53 16.82
N ALA A 93 5.18 6.94 16.11
CA ALA A 93 6.50 7.57 15.94
C ALA A 93 6.68 8.39 14.63
N LYS A 94 5.83 8.18 13.62
CA LYS A 94 6.05 8.78 12.27
C LYS A 94 5.07 9.90 11.90
N ALA A 95 4.06 10.16 12.74
CA ALA A 95 3.02 11.15 12.46
C ALA A 95 3.37 12.60 12.83
N GLN A 96 4.41 12.82 13.64
CA GLN A 96 4.75 14.15 14.15
C GLN A 96 5.62 15.01 13.22
N SER A 97 6.26 14.45 12.19
CA SER A 97 7.28 15.19 11.40
C SER A 97 6.81 15.76 10.06
N LYS A 98 5.52 15.63 9.69
CA LYS A 98 5.04 16.10 8.37
C LYS A 98 3.71 16.87 8.36
N ALA A 99 3.20 17.24 9.53
CA ALA A 99 2.07 18.16 9.66
C ALA A 99 2.40 19.60 9.17
N GLU A 100 3.69 19.93 9.04
CA GLU A 100 4.19 21.25 8.63
C GLU A 100 3.98 21.58 7.13
N GLU A 101 3.66 20.60 6.27
CA GLU A 101 3.49 20.86 4.83
C GLU A 101 2.10 21.40 4.45
N CYS A 102 1.09 21.31 5.34
CA CYS A 102 -0.25 21.88 5.12
C CYS A 102 -0.32 23.40 5.37
N GLU A 103 0.71 24.02 5.96
CA GLU A 103 0.72 25.45 6.29
C GLU A 103 0.92 26.39 5.09
N LYS A 104 1.27 25.87 3.89
CA LYS A 104 1.77 26.73 2.80
C LYS A 104 0.79 27.13 1.70
N THR A 105 -0.49 26.78 1.78
CA THR A 105 -1.50 27.27 0.84
C THR A 105 -2.75 27.72 1.56
N GLU A 106 -2.89 29.04 1.71
CA GLU A 106 -4.04 29.73 2.28
C GLU A 106 -5.33 29.41 1.50
N SER A 107 -6.18 28.56 2.06
CA SER A 107 -7.64 28.73 1.99
C SER A 107 -8.28 28.05 3.20
N THR A 108 -8.92 28.88 4.01
CA THR A 108 -9.51 28.58 5.32
C THR A 108 -10.73 27.67 5.21
N LYS A 109 -10.48 26.37 5.25
CA LYS A 109 -11.20 25.41 6.10
C LYS A 109 -10.12 24.68 6.87
N GLU A 110 -10.29 24.50 8.17
CA GLU A 110 -9.34 23.77 9.02
C GLU A 110 -9.06 22.39 8.40
N CYS A 111 -7.98 22.28 7.62
CA CYS A 111 -7.51 21.01 7.10
C CYS A 111 -6.98 20.25 8.30
N LYS A 112 -7.85 19.46 8.94
CA LYS A 112 -7.40 18.48 9.94
C LYS A 112 -6.34 17.63 9.26
N ALA A 113 -5.12 17.69 9.78
CA ALA A 113 -3.99 16.97 9.20
C ALA A 113 -4.35 15.48 9.09
N CYS A 114 -4.18 14.91 7.90
CA CYS A 114 -4.56 13.53 7.64
C CYS A 114 -3.52 12.58 8.22
N LEU A 115 -3.86 11.91 9.34
CA LEU A 115 -2.98 10.97 10.03
C LEU A 115 -2.59 9.74 9.19
N ALA A 116 -3.33 9.45 8.11
CA ALA A 116 -3.02 8.35 7.21
C ALA A 116 -1.79 8.62 6.32
N ILE A 117 -1.49 9.88 6.00
CA ILE A 117 -0.37 10.25 5.09
C ILE A 117 0.96 9.58 5.49
N PRO A 118 1.45 9.68 6.74
CA PRO A 118 2.75 9.11 7.14
C PRO A 118 2.78 7.58 7.20
N VAL A 119 1.61 6.93 7.24
CA VAL A 119 1.46 5.48 7.42
C VAL A 119 0.86 4.77 6.19
N THR A 120 0.71 5.51 5.08
CA THR A 120 0.25 4.99 3.80
C THR A 120 1.42 4.91 2.83
N SER A 121 1.59 3.75 2.18
CA SER A 121 2.60 3.53 1.15
C SER A 121 2.01 2.92 -0.11
N GLU A 122 2.64 3.19 -1.26
CA GLU A 122 2.29 2.50 -2.50
C GLU A 122 2.57 0.99 -2.37
N LYS A 123 1.67 0.18 -2.92
CA LYS A 123 1.81 -1.26 -3.11
C LYS A 123 1.50 -1.58 -4.57
N TYR A 124 2.01 -2.69 -5.08
CA TYR A 124 1.69 -3.14 -6.44
C TYR A 124 1.22 -4.59 -6.40
N ARG A 125 0.14 -4.89 -7.12
CA ARG A 125 -0.49 -6.21 -7.18
C ARG A 125 -0.44 -6.77 -8.58
N LYS A 126 -0.17 -8.07 -8.68
CA LYS A 126 -0.27 -8.81 -9.94
C LYS A 126 -1.75 -9.09 -10.24
N VAL A 127 -2.21 -8.65 -11.41
CA VAL A 127 -3.62 -8.71 -11.82
C VAL A 127 -3.84 -9.65 -13.01
N SER A 128 -3.02 -10.69 -13.13
CA SER A 128 -3.10 -11.66 -14.23
C SER A 128 -4.42 -12.42 -14.30
N ARG A 129 -5.20 -12.40 -13.22
CA ARG A 129 -6.53 -13.02 -13.12
C ARG A 129 -7.66 -12.00 -13.12
N TRP A 130 -7.40 -10.74 -13.43
CA TRP A 130 -8.45 -9.72 -13.45
C TRP A 130 -8.95 -9.49 -14.86
N SER A 131 -10.23 -9.17 -14.99
CA SER A 131 -10.76 -8.73 -16.28
C SER A 131 -10.25 -7.33 -16.61
N ALA A 132 -10.07 -7.00 -17.88
CA ALA A 132 -9.63 -5.65 -18.24
C ALA A 132 -10.68 -4.58 -17.88
N ILE A 133 -11.98 -4.92 -17.84
CA ILE A 133 -13.02 -4.03 -17.30
C ILE A 133 -12.76 -3.69 -15.82
N THR A 134 -12.37 -4.66 -14.99
CA THR A 134 -11.96 -4.44 -13.59
C THR A 134 -10.78 -3.48 -13.53
N ILE A 135 -9.69 -3.80 -14.24
CA ILE A 135 -8.46 -3.01 -14.24
C ILE A 135 -8.76 -1.58 -14.69
N ASN A 136 -9.50 -1.40 -15.77
CA ASN A 136 -9.81 -0.08 -16.33
C ASN A 136 -10.74 0.72 -15.43
N TYR A 137 -11.72 0.07 -14.78
CA TYR A 137 -12.59 0.74 -13.84
C TYR A 137 -11.85 1.22 -12.60
N GLN A 138 -10.94 0.40 -12.04
CA GLN A 138 -10.07 0.82 -10.94
C GLN A 138 -9.21 2.02 -11.35
N ARG A 139 -8.57 1.97 -12.52
CA ARG A 139 -7.78 3.10 -13.02
C ARG A 139 -8.61 4.37 -13.18
N PHE A 140 -9.85 4.25 -13.65
CA PHE A 140 -10.76 5.39 -13.79
C PHE A 140 -11.13 6.02 -12.44
N ILE A 141 -11.53 5.22 -11.45
CA ILE A 141 -11.95 5.71 -10.13
C ILE A 141 -10.74 6.16 -9.29
N ALA A 142 -9.79 5.24 -9.12
CA ALA A 142 -8.68 5.35 -8.19
C ALA A 142 -7.47 6.08 -8.77
N GLN A 143 -7.47 6.38 -10.08
CA GLN A 143 -6.35 7.04 -10.78
C GLN A 143 -5.03 6.26 -10.63
N THR A 144 -5.15 4.92 -10.57
CA THR A 144 -4.02 4.03 -10.35
C THR A 144 -3.16 3.88 -11.59
N LYS A 145 -1.87 3.72 -11.33
CA LYS A 145 -0.88 3.29 -12.30
C LYS A 145 -1.07 1.80 -12.66
N TYR A 146 -0.93 1.46 -13.93
CA TYR A 146 -0.97 0.07 -14.41
C TYR A 146 0.13 -0.18 -15.44
N ASP A 147 0.83 -1.30 -15.29
CA ASP A 147 1.78 -1.80 -16.25
C ASP A 147 1.24 -3.07 -16.92
N PRO A 148 0.85 -3.00 -18.21
CA PRO A 148 0.32 -4.15 -18.93
C PRO A 148 1.37 -5.22 -19.24
N THR A 149 2.67 -4.86 -19.30
CA THR A 149 3.73 -5.79 -19.68
C THR A 149 3.98 -6.85 -18.62
N ILE A 150 3.90 -6.46 -17.35
CA ILE A 150 4.08 -7.34 -16.19
C ILE A 150 2.77 -7.59 -15.44
N GLN A 151 1.65 -7.03 -15.93
CA GLN A 151 0.31 -7.14 -15.35
C GLN A 151 0.29 -6.74 -13.87
N MET A 152 0.86 -5.56 -13.56
CA MET A 152 0.91 -5.02 -12.20
C MET A 152 0.10 -3.73 -12.11
N ILE A 153 -0.81 -3.64 -11.14
CA ILE A 153 -1.56 -2.42 -10.82
C ILE A 153 -1.06 -1.83 -9.50
N GLN A 154 -1.09 -0.51 -9.40
CA GLN A 154 -0.85 0.21 -8.17
C GLN A 154 -2.07 0.13 -7.25
N GLU A 155 -1.78 -0.06 -5.98
CA GLU A 155 -2.68 0.03 -4.84
C GLU A 155 -1.96 0.79 -3.73
N PHE A 156 -2.64 0.98 -2.60
CA PHE A 156 -2.08 1.63 -1.43
C PHE A 156 -2.30 0.75 -0.20
N GLN A 157 -1.32 0.72 0.69
CA GLN A 157 -1.43 0.03 1.96
C GLN A 157 -1.32 1.04 3.09
N CYS A 158 -2.30 1.03 4.00
CA CYS A 158 -2.33 1.82 5.22
C CYS A 158 -2.61 0.90 6.40
N LEU A 159 -1.70 0.87 7.38
CA LEU A 159 -1.79 -0.04 8.55
C LEU A 159 -2.08 -1.51 8.16
N LYS A 160 -1.33 -2.00 7.16
CA LYS A 160 -1.46 -3.34 6.54
C LYS A 160 -2.74 -3.58 5.72
N VAL A 161 -3.75 -2.72 5.79
CA VAL A 161 -4.97 -2.82 4.98
C VAL A 161 -4.75 -2.20 3.60
N THR A 162 -5.21 -2.86 2.55
CA THR A 162 -5.08 -2.41 1.17
C THR A 162 -6.30 -1.61 0.70
N PHE A 163 -6.03 -0.69 -0.21
CA PHE A 163 -6.98 0.18 -0.86
C PHE A 163 -6.60 0.34 -2.33
N ASP A 164 -7.59 0.39 -3.22
CA ASP A 164 -7.35 0.57 -4.65
C ASP A 164 -6.71 1.92 -4.95
N GLY A 165 -7.15 3.00 -4.29
CA GLY A 165 -6.66 4.36 -4.51
C GLY A 165 -6.44 5.17 -3.25
N TRP A 166 -5.61 6.22 -3.36
CA TRP A 166 -5.32 7.16 -2.28
C TRP A 166 -5.23 8.60 -2.78
N ARG A 167 -6.02 9.49 -2.17
CA ARG A 167 -5.99 10.94 -2.43
C ARG A 167 -5.62 11.68 -1.13
N PRO A 168 -4.32 11.94 -0.88
CA PRO A 168 -3.86 12.49 0.39
C PRO A 168 -4.43 13.88 0.70
N ALA A 169 -4.65 14.70 -0.32
CA ALA A 169 -5.23 16.04 -0.18
C ALA A 169 -6.64 16.04 0.42
N TYR A 170 -7.37 14.92 0.31
CA TYR A 170 -8.73 14.77 0.83
C TYR A 170 -8.82 13.77 1.98
N CYS A 171 -7.69 13.22 2.45
CA CYS A 171 -7.65 12.09 3.37
C CYS A 171 -8.54 10.92 2.92
N LEU A 172 -8.56 10.65 1.61
CA LEU A 172 -9.57 9.81 0.97
C LEU A 172 -8.96 8.56 0.33
N PHE A 173 -9.39 7.39 0.80
CA PHE A 173 -9.15 6.12 0.15
C PHE A 173 -10.28 5.78 -0.82
N LEU A 174 -9.95 5.03 -1.86
CA LEU A 174 -10.89 4.63 -2.92
C LEU A 174 -10.87 3.12 -3.11
N GLU A 175 -12.05 2.58 -3.39
CA GLU A 175 -12.32 1.19 -3.77
C GLU A 175 -13.16 1.19 -5.06
N ALA A 176 -12.82 0.33 -6.00
CA ALA A 176 -13.44 0.29 -7.32
C ALA A 176 -13.86 -1.15 -7.67
N LYS A 177 -15.18 -1.39 -7.66
CA LYS A 177 -15.74 -2.71 -7.92
C LYS A 177 -16.50 -2.75 -9.25
N ALA A 178 -16.07 -3.60 -10.17
CA ALA A 178 -16.67 -3.77 -11.50
C ALA A 178 -17.12 -5.20 -11.77
N ARG A 179 -18.16 -5.36 -12.60
CA ARG A 179 -18.73 -6.66 -13.00
C ARG A 179 -19.33 -7.50 -11.85
N TYR A 180 -19.67 -6.90 -10.71
CA TYR A 180 -20.22 -7.65 -9.57
C TYR A 180 -21.69 -8.06 -9.73
N ASP A 181 -22.48 -7.42 -10.61
CA ASP A 181 -23.90 -7.77 -10.79
C ASP A 181 -24.10 -9.22 -11.26
N GLN A 182 -23.09 -9.83 -11.90
CA GLN A 182 -23.13 -11.24 -12.32
C GLN A 182 -23.29 -12.24 -11.16
N PHE A 183 -22.97 -11.81 -9.93
CA PHE A 183 -23.07 -12.61 -8.71
C PHE A 183 -24.43 -12.49 -8.02
N PHE A 184 -25.35 -11.73 -8.61
CA PHE A 184 -26.70 -11.55 -8.10
C PHE A 184 -27.71 -12.29 -8.99
N ASP A 185 -28.79 -12.74 -8.37
CA ASP A 185 -29.94 -13.29 -9.09
C ASP A 185 -30.86 -12.18 -9.63
N SER A 186 -31.94 -12.57 -10.31
CA SER A 186 -32.92 -11.64 -10.86
C SER A 186 -33.68 -10.82 -9.80
N GLU A 187 -33.63 -11.22 -8.53
CA GLU A 187 -34.23 -10.49 -7.41
C GLU A 187 -33.21 -9.52 -6.77
N GLY A 188 -31.98 -9.45 -7.28
CA GLY A 188 -30.90 -8.64 -6.70
C GLY A 188 -30.32 -9.24 -5.43
N LYS A 189 -30.54 -10.53 -5.16
CA LYS A 189 -29.94 -11.22 -4.02
C LYS A 189 -28.62 -11.88 -4.44
N PRO A 190 -27.61 -11.89 -3.56
CA PRO A 190 -26.39 -12.68 -3.76
C PRO A 190 -26.74 -14.13 -4.07
N LYS A 191 -26.15 -14.69 -5.13
CA LYS A 191 -26.25 -16.12 -5.42
C LYS A 191 -25.67 -16.92 -4.25
N SER A 192 -26.33 -18.03 -3.88
CA SER A 192 -26.01 -18.80 -2.67
C SER A 192 -24.58 -19.32 -2.58
N TRP A 193 -23.95 -19.56 -3.73
CA TRP A 193 -22.57 -20.02 -3.83
C TRP A 193 -21.54 -18.89 -3.76
N TRP A 194 -21.93 -17.63 -3.89
CA TRP A 194 -20.99 -16.51 -3.95
C TRP A 194 -20.59 -16.03 -2.55
N ARG A 195 -19.30 -16.12 -2.23
CA ARG A 195 -18.75 -15.73 -0.93
C ARG A 195 -18.40 -14.26 -0.82
N GLY A 196 -18.37 -13.51 -1.93
CA GLY A 196 -17.92 -12.12 -1.95
C GLY A 196 -18.73 -11.17 -1.06
N ARG A 197 -19.94 -11.52 -0.65
CA ARG A 197 -20.66 -10.80 0.42
C ARG A 197 -19.85 -10.78 1.73
N ILE A 198 -19.30 -11.93 2.12
CA ILE A 198 -18.54 -12.08 3.36
C ILE A 198 -17.18 -11.39 3.19
N SER A 199 -16.46 -11.66 2.09
CA SER A 199 -15.16 -11.04 1.82
C SER A 199 -15.26 -9.51 1.76
N GLY A 200 -16.26 -8.97 1.05
CA GLY A 200 -16.49 -7.53 0.97
C GLY A 200 -16.86 -6.89 2.31
N LYS A 201 -17.67 -7.55 3.14
CA LYS A 201 -17.92 -7.06 4.50
C LYS A 201 -16.65 -7.06 5.35
N ASN A 202 -15.88 -8.14 5.34
CA ASN A 202 -14.64 -8.24 6.10
C ASN A 202 -13.62 -7.19 5.65
N GLN A 203 -13.55 -6.86 4.36
CA GLN A 203 -12.74 -5.75 3.86
C GLN A 203 -13.22 -4.41 4.40
N ALA A 204 -14.52 -4.11 4.30
CA ALA A 204 -15.09 -2.87 4.84
C ALA A 204 -14.84 -2.74 6.37
N ASP A 205 -14.99 -3.83 7.13
CA ASP A 205 -14.71 -3.86 8.57
C ASP A 205 -13.24 -3.50 8.85
N ARG A 206 -12.29 -4.09 8.11
CA ARG A 206 -10.84 -3.78 8.23
C ARG A 206 -10.53 -2.33 7.87
N GLN A 207 -11.16 -1.79 6.82
CA GLN A 207 -10.98 -0.41 6.39
C GLN A 207 -11.56 0.60 7.38
N GLN A 208 -12.73 0.32 7.96
CA GLN A 208 -13.29 1.12 9.04
C GLN A 208 -12.39 1.10 10.27
N ALA A 209 -11.80 -0.04 10.63
CA ALA A 209 -10.85 -0.13 11.73
C ALA A 209 -9.62 0.77 11.50
N VAL A 210 -9.10 0.87 10.28
CA VAL A 210 -8.04 1.84 9.93
C VAL A 210 -8.52 3.27 10.18
N CYS A 211 -9.74 3.61 9.76
CA CYS A 211 -10.30 4.94 10.00
C CYS A 211 -10.44 5.23 11.50
N ASP A 212 -10.91 4.27 12.29
CA ASP A 212 -11.09 4.40 13.74
C ASP A 212 -9.76 4.62 14.47
N VAL A 213 -8.69 3.91 14.06
CA VAL A 213 -7.33 4.06 14.61
C VAL A 213 -6.73 5.43 14.25
N LEU A 214 -7.14 6.02 13.12
CA LEU A 214 -6.63 7.30 12.60
C LEU A 214 -7.57 8.47 12.91
N ASP A 215 -8.13 8.48 14.11
CA ASP A 215 -9.03 9.51 14.64
C ASP A 215 -10.23 9.83 13.74
N LYS A 216 -10.72 8.83 13.00
CA LYS A 216 -11.86 8.91 12.06
C LYS A 216 -11.70 10.01 11.03
N THR A 217 -10.46 10.40 10.74
CA THR A 217 -10.14 11.44 9.76
C THR A 217 -10.13 10.90 8.34
N PRO A 218 -9.57 9.71 8.06
CA PRO A 218 -9.67 9.11 6.75
C PRO A 218 -11.11 8.71 6.43
N HIS A 219 -11.44 8.80 5.14
CA HIS A 219 -12.71 8.34 4.59
C HIS A 219 -12.44 7.38 3.44
N VAL A 220 -13.35 6.42 3.21
CA VAL A 220 -13.24 5.41 2.16
C VAL A 220 -14.47 5.49 1.27
N GLU A 221 -14.26 5.63 -0.04
CA GLU A 221 -15.34 5.59 -1.03
C GLU A 221 -15.29 4.31 -1.85
N TRP A 222 -16.36 3.53 -1.79
CA TRP A 222 -16.57 2.35 -2.61
C TRP A 222 -17.42 2.73 -3.82
N HIS A 223 -16.82 2.67 -4.99
CA HIS A 223 -17.49 2.97 -6.25
C HIS A 223 -17.83 1.67 -6.97
N PHE A 224 -19.10 1.47 -7.29
CA PHE A 224 -19.58 0.33 -8.07
C PHE A 224 -19.95 0.76 -9.48
N LEU A 225 -19.46 0.01 -10.48
CA LEU A 225 -19.76 0.26 -11.89
C LEU A 225 -21.22 -0.06 -12.22
N GLN A 226 -21.82 -1.00 -11.48
CA GLN A 226 -23.12 -1.59 -11.81
C GLN A 226 -24.15 -1.40 -10.68
N PRO A 227 -25.44 -1.26 -11.01
CA PRO A 227 -26.45 -0.79 -10.06
C PRO A 227 -26.91 -1.84 -9.04
N VAL A 228 -26.91 -3.14 -9.37
CA VAL A 228 -27.41 -4.17 -8.44
C VAL A 228 -26.43 -4.35 -7.28
N SER A 229 -25.15 -4.54 -7.60
CA SER A 229 -24.06 -4.62 -6.63
C SER A 229 -23.94 -3.34 -5.80
N TYR A 230 -24.04 -2.16 -6.42
CA TYR A 230 -24.15 -0.88 -5.70
C TYR A 230 -25.25 -0.91 -4.63
N GLY A 231 -26.48 -1.22 -5.04
CA GLY A 231 -27.64 -1.18 -4.14
C GLY A 231 -27.47 -2.13 -2.97
N TYR A 232 -26.94 -3.31 -3.24
CA TYR A 232 -26.63 -4.31 -2.23
C TYR A 232 -25.57 -3.84 -1.22
N PHE A 233 -24.39 -3.44 -1.70
CA PHE A 233 -23.28 -3.07 -0.84
C PHE A 233 -23.52 -1.75 -0.09
N LYS A 234 -24.30 -0.83 -0.66
CA LYS A 234 -24.75 0.37 0.06
C LYS A 234 -25.54 0.03 1.31
N MET A 235 -26.43 -0.96 1.23
CA MET A 235 -27.17 -1.44 2.41
C MET A 235 -26.27 -2.23 3.35
N LEU A 236 -25.38 -3.07 2.81
CA LEU A 236 -24.46 -3.89 3.62
C LEU A 236 -23.52 -3.02 4.47
N PHE A 237 -23.10 -1.86 3.96
CA PHE A 237 -22.11 -1.00 4.61
C PHE A 237 -22.69 0.14 5.44
N ILE A 238 -24.01 0.20 5.64
CA ILE A 238 -24.69 1.34 6.29
C ILE A 238 -24.20 1.66 7.72
N GLU A 239 -23.64 0.68 8.43
CA GLU A 239 -23.14 0.85 9.80
C GLU A 239 -21.72 1.44 9.87
N HIS A 240 -20.98 1.45 8.77
CA HIS A 240 -19.62 1.98 8.70
C HIS A 240 -19.64 3.50 8.54
N LYS A 241 -19.14 4.22 9.55
CA LYS A 241 -19.24 5.69 9.63
C LYS A 241 -18.32 6.43 8.67
N ASN A 242 -17.20 5.81 8.29
CA ASN A 242 -16.16 6.38 7.43
C ASN A 242 -16.17 5.76 6.03
N ILE A 243 -17.22 5.02 5.68
CA ILE A 243 -17.36 4.39 4.37
C ILE A 243 -18.59 4.95 3.67
N SER A 244 -18.43 5.33 2.41
CA SER A 244 -19.52 5.73 1.54
C SER A 244 -19.53 4.87 0.29
N VAL A 245 -20.73 4.54 -0.19
CA VAL A 245 -20.91 3.69 -1.36
C VAL A 245 -21.61 4.48 -2.46
N TYR A 246 -21.01 4.51 -3.65
CA TYR A 246 -21.49 5.27 -4.80
C TYR A 246 -21.72 4.38 -6.01
N TYR A 247 -22.77 4.70 -6.78
CA TYR A 247 -22.94 4.18 -8.13
C TYR A 247 -22.23 5.13 -9.09
N THR A 248 -21.15 4.67 -9.70
CA THR A 248 -20.34 5.50 -10.60
C THR A 248 -20.23 4.82 -11.97
N PRO A 249 -21.28 4.89 -12.80
CA PRO A 249 -21.27 4.27 -14.11
C PRO A 249 -20.24 4.95 -15.01
N CYS A 250 -19.55 4.15 -15.83
CA CYS A 250 -18.63 4.65 -16.84
C CYS A 250 -19.10 4.19 -18.21
N LYS A 251 -19.67 5.11 -19.01
CA LYS A 251 -20.26 4.82 -20.32
C LYS A 251 -19.30 4.15 -21.31
N GLY A 252 -17.98 4.30 -21.12
CA GLY A 252 -16.96 3.65 -21.95
C GLY A 252 -16.65 2.19 -21.54
N LEU A 253 -17.11 1.76 -20.36
CA LEU A 253 -16.82 0.47 -19.74
C LEU A 253 -18.07 -0.40 -19.48
N THR A 254 -19.27 0.17 -19.66
CA THR A 254 -20.57 -0.52 -19.51
C THR A 254 -21.04 -1.16 -20.80
#